data_AF-A0A285Q192-F1
#
_entry.id   AF-A0A285Q192-F1
#
_cell.length_a   1.000
_cell.length_b   1.000
_cell.length_c   1.000
_cell.angle_alpha   90.00
_cell.angle_beta   90.00
_cell.angle_gamma   90.00
#
_symmetry.space_group_name_H-M   'P 1'
#
loop_
_entity.id
_entity.type
_entity.pdbx_description
1 polymer ?
#
loop_
_entity_poly.entity_id
_entity_poly.type
_entity_poly.pdbx_seq_one_letter_code
_entity_poly.pdbx_strand_id
1 'polypeptide(L)'
;MNRHLTTDQISRALFESDPMHTCCKENDCYDEYDYVAEDVSKRLQTGQDLASALEKEIGHWFYDGDPFNTTVLQPVINELEGASHDR
;
A
#
# COMPACT_ATOMS: atom_id res chain seq x y z
N MET A 1 -0.51 17.44 -6.71
CA MET A 1 -1.29 16.65 -7.69
C MET A 1 -2.08 15.64 -6.88
N ASN A 2 -3.41 15.74 -6.84
CA ASN A 2 -4.25 14.77 -6.11
C ASN A 2 -4.30 13.49 -6.95
N ARG A 3 -3.37 12.57 -6.68
CA ARG A 3 -3.34 11.26 -7.32
C ARG A 3 -4.49 10.44 -6.75
N HIS A 4 -5.52 10.19 -7.57
CA HIS A 4 -6.53 9.21 -7.26
C HIS A 4 -5.98 7.84 -7.64
N LEU A 5 -5.32 7.19 -6.68
CA LEU A 5 -4.94 5.78 -6.82
C LEU A 5 -6.16 4.91 -6.51
N THR A 6 -6.44 3.95 -7.38
CA THR A 6 -7.51 2.98 -7.13
C THR A 6 -7.05 1.92 -6.12
N THR A 7 -8.00 1.30 -5.43
CA THR A 7 -7.76 0.15 -4.55
C THR A 7 -6.93 -0.93 -5.26
N ASP A 8 -7.29 -1.27 -6.50
CA ASP A 8 -6.57 -2.25 -7.33
C ASP A 8 -5.07 -1.90 -7.51
N GLN A 9 -4.75 -0.64 -7.81
CA GLN A 9 -3.36 -0.22 -7.98
C GLN A 9 -2.56 -0.35 -6.67
N ILE A 10 -3.16 0.03 -5.55
CA ILE A 10 -2.51 -0.05 -4.24
C ILE A 10 -2.32 -1.49 -3.81
N SER A 11 -3.36 -2.32 -3.96
CA SER A 11 -3.33 -3.75 -3.62
C SER A 11 -2.28 -4.49 -4.44
N ARG A 12 -2.23 -4.21 -5.75
CA ARG A 12 -1.24 -4.80 -6.64
C ARG A 12 0.18 -4.38 -6.28
N ALA A 13 0.42 -3.11 -5.96
CA ALA A 13 1.75 -2.64 -5.56
C ALA A 13 2.22 -3.25 -4.23
N LEU A 14 1.30 -3.41 -3.27
CA LEU A 14 1.56 -4.12 -2.02
C LEU A 14 1.87 -5.59 -2.27
N PHE A 15 1.15 -6.25 -3.18
CA PHE A 15 1.39 -7.65 -3.55
C PHE A 15 2.73 -7.84 -4.29
N GLU A 16 3.05 -6.97 -5.26
CA GLU A 16 4.30 -7.05 -6.04
C GLU A 16 5.53 -6.80 -5.15
N SER A 17 5.40 -5.87 -4.19
CA SER A 17 6.48 -5.54 -3.24
C SER A 17 6.56 -6.50 -2.05
N ASP A 18 5.47 -7.19 -1.71
CA ASP A 18 5.29 -8.03 -0.52
C ASP A 18 6.05 -7.51 0.72
N PRO A 19 5.78 -6.27 1.18
CA PRO A 19 6.58 -5.62 2.22
C PRO A 19 6.52 -6.34 3.57
N MET A 20 5.47 -7.16 3.76
CA MET A 20 5.27 -7.95 4.97
C MET A 20 5.76 -9.39 4.83
N HIS A 21 6.34 -9.77 3.68
CA HIS A 21 6.81 -11.14 3.41
C HIS A 21 5.73 -12.20 3.76
N THR A 22 4.50 -11.93 3.34
CA THR A 22 3.32 -12.76 3.67
C THR A 22 3.36 -14.12 2.97
N CYS A 23 4.32 -14.36 2.08
CA CYS A 23 4.47 -15.61 1.31
C CYS A 23 3.24 -15.93 0.45
N CYS A 24 2.48 -14.92 0.01
CA CYS A 24 1.22 -15.11 -0.73
C CYS A 24 1.38 -15.62 -2.16
N LYS A 25 2.61 -15.64 -2.69
CA LYS A 25 2.88 -16.06 -4.07
C LYS A 25 2.54 -17.51 -4.37
N GLU A 26 2.45 -18.36 -3.35
CA GLU A 26 2.13 -19.80 -3.51
C GLU A 26 0.63 -20.10 -3.49
N ASN A 27 -0.22 -19.19 -3.01
CA ASN A 27 -1.67 -19.44 -2.87
C ASN A 27 -2.56 -18.52 -3.72
N ASP A 28 -1.99 -17.56 -4.47
CA ASP A 28 -2.73 -16.64 -5.34
C ASP A 28 -3.81 -15.84 -4.55
N CYS A 29 -3.59 -15.64 -3.25
CA CYS A 29 -4.46 -14.85 -2.38
C CYS A 29 -4.10 -13.36 -2.50
N TYR A 30 -4.73 -12.66 -3.45
CA TYR A 30 -4.60 -11.21 -3.60
C TYR A 30 -5.50 -10.40 -2.64
N ASP A 31 -6.44 -11.07 -1.96
CA ASP A 31 -7.47 -10.42 -1.12
C ASP A 31 -6.93 -9.84 0.20
N GLU A 32 -5.75 -10.24 0.67
CA GLU A 32 -5.24 -9.81 1.99
C GLU A 32 -4.87 -8.32 2.01
N TYR A 33 -4.39 -7.78 0.89
CA TYR A 33 -4.09 -6.37 0.76
C TYR A 33 -5.28 -5.55 0.25
N ASP A 34 -6.39 -6.16 -0.17
CA ASP A 34 -7.53 -5.43 -0.74
C ASP A 34 -8.20 -4.54 0.31
N TYR A 35 -8.39 -5.06 1.52
CA TYR A 35 -8.92 -4.28 2.65
C TYR A 35 -7.98 -3.13 3.05
N VAL A 36 -6.67 -3.39 3.09
CA VAL A 36 -5.67 -2.36 3.38
C VAL A 36 -5.68 -1.29 2.29
N ALA A 37 -5.71 -1.70 1.03
CA ALA A 37 -5.74 -0.82 -0.12
C ALA A 37 -7.02 0.04 -0.16
N GLU A 38 -8.16 -0.51 0.23
CA GLU A 38 -9.42 0.23 0.30
C GLU A 38 -9.32 1.36 1.32
N ASP A 39 -8.81 1.08 2.53
CA ASP A 39 -8.65 2.10 3.56
C ASP A 39 -7.57 3.12 3.22
N VAL A 40 -6.47 2.71 2.58
CA VAL A 40 -5.46 3.64 2.04
C VAL A 40 -6.12 4.56 1.00
N SER A 41 -6.91 4.02 0.06
CA SER A 41 -7.60 4.82 -0.96
C SER A 41 -8.59 5.81 -0.33
N LYS A 42 -9.35 5.41 0.70
CA LYS A 42 -10.22 6.33 1.45
C LYS A 42 -9.42 7.48 2.06
N ARG A 43 -8.25 7.21 2.67
CA ARG A 43 -7.39 8.26 3.23
C ARG A 43 -6.82 9.20 2.18
N LEU A 44 -6.41 8.68 1.03
CA LEU A 44 -5.96 9.49 -0.10
C LEU A 44 -7.07 10.44 -0.57
N GLN A 45 -8.32 9.97 -0.63
CA GLN A 45 -9.48 10.80 -0.97
C GLN A 45 -9.75 11.93 0.04
N THR A 46 -9.32 11.77 1.30
CA THR A 46 -9.38 12.84 2.32
C THR A 46 -8.25 13.87 2.20
N GLY A 47 -7.33 13.70 1.24
CA GLY A 47 -6.18 14.57 1.01
C GLY A 47 -4.94 14.21 1.83
N GLN A 48 -4.91 13.02 2.43
CA GLN A 48 -3.72 12.51 3.11
C GLN A 48 -2.66 12.08 2.08
N ASP A 49 -1.38 12.21 2.44
CA ASP A 49 -0.26 11.74 1.62
C ASP A 49 -0.20 10.21 1.57
N LEU A 50 0.31 9.66 0.46
CA LEU A 50 0.44 8.22 0.22
C LEU A 50 1.31 7.53 1.26
N ALA A 51 2.48 8.06 1.57
CA ALA A 51 3.40 7.44 2.52
C ALA A 51 2.76 7.39 3.91
N SER A 52 2.13 8.50 4.35
CA SER A 52 1.42 8.55 5.63
C SER A 52 0.19 7.64 5.67
N ALA A 53 -0.54 7.48 4.55
CA ALA A 53 -1.69 6.59 4.47
C ALA A 53 -1.27 5.12 4.56
N LEU A 54 -0.24 4.73 3.81
CA LEU A 54 0.34 3.38 3.86
C LEU A 54 0.92 3.06 5.23
N GLU A 55 1.71 3.97 5.82
CA GLU A 55 2.27 3.78 7.16
C GLU A 55 1.17 3.50 8.19
N LYS A 56 0.09 4.29 8.15
CA LYS A 56 -0.99 4.19 9.13
C LYS A 56 -1.80 2.91 8.97
N GLU A 57 -2.16 2.55 7.74
CA GLU A 57 -2.96 1.35 7.50
C GLU A 57 -2.15 0.07 7.67
N ILE A 58 -0.91 0.02 7.18
CA ILE A 58 -0.04 -1.14 7.40
C ILE A 58 0.26 -1.30 8.89
N GLY A 59 0.54 -0.21 9.60
CA GLY A 59 0.70 -0.22 11.05
C GLY A 59 -0.53 -0.77 11.76
N HIS A 60 -1.72 -0.30 11.39
CA HIS A 60 -2.98 -0.75 11.99
C HIS A 60 -3.27 -2.24 11.71
N TRP A 61 -3.13 -2.69 10.47
CA TRP A 61 -3.50 -4.05 10.06
C TRP A 61 -2.47 -5.11 10.45
N PHE A 62 -1.17 -4.80 10.44
CA PHE A 62 -0.10 -5.78 10.66
C PHE A 62 0.63 -5.62 11.99
N TYR A 63 0.59 -4.42 12.59
CA TYR A 63 1.35 -4.11 13.81
C TYR A 63 0.44 -3.63 14.95
N ASP A 64 -0.88 -3.70 14.85
CA ASP A 64 -1.83 -3.19 15.87
C ASP A 64 -1.60 -1.69 16.21
N GLY A 65 -1.01 -0.94 15.28
CA GLY A 65 -0.62 0.46 15.48
C GLY A 65 0.75 0.67 16.14
N ASP A 66 1.52 -0.39 16.42
CA ASP A 66 2.90 -0.28 16.88
C ASP A 66 3.82 0.28 15.77
N PRO A 67 4.92 0.97 16.15
CA PRO A 67 5.90 1.45 15.21
C PRO A 67 6.63 0.29 14.52
N PHE A 68 6.78 0.39 13.21
CA PHE A 68 7.49 -0.58 12.38
C PHE A 68 8.49 0.11 11.45
N ASN A 69 9.31 -0.69 10.76
CA ASN A 69 10.27 -0.15 9.81
C ASN A 69 9.57 0.28 8.51
N THR A 70 9.22 1.55 8.39
CA THR A 70 8.53 2.10 7.21
C THR A 70 9.36 2.09 5.93
N THR A 71 10.66 1.79 6.01
CA THR A 71 11.52 1.59 4.83
C THR A 71 11.02 0.44 3.96
N VAL A 72 10.31 -0.55 4.54
CA VAL A 72 9.71 -1.66 3.75
C VAL A 72 8.63 -1.17 2.78
N LEU A 73 8.05 0.02 3.00
CA LEU A 73 7.04 0.61 2.13
C LEU A 73 7.62 1.41 0.97
N GLN A 74 8.92 1.71 0.98
CA GLN A 74 9.57 2.46 -0.10
C GLN A 74 9.40 1.84 -1.50
N PRO A 75 9.55 0.52 -1.72
CA PRO A 75 9.28 -0.05 -3.04
C PRO A 75 7.83 0.21 -3.50
N VAL A 76 6.85 0.07 -2.61
CA VAL A 76 5.42 0.32 -2.89
C VAL A 76 5.19 1.80 -3.27
N ILE A 77 5.77 2.72 -2.48
CA ILE A 77 5.67 4.17 -2.74
C ILE A 77 6.31 4.50 -4.08
N ASN A 78 7.51 4.00 -4.35
CA ASN A 78 8.21 4.23 -5.61
C ASN A 78 7.45 3.67 -6.81
N GLU A 79 6.78 2.53 -6.67
CA GLU A 79 5.96 1.96 -7.74
C GLU A 79 4.73 2.84 -8.03
N LEU A 80 3.98 3.22 -6.99
CA LEU A 80 2.77 4.03 -7.12
C LEU A 80 3.08 5.48 -7.55
N GLU A 81 4.23 6.02 -7.14
CA GLU A 81 4.69 7.34 -7.57
C GLU A 81 5.38 7.32 -8.94
N GLY A 82 6.12 6.25 -9.24
CA GLY A 82 6.88 6.02 -10.47
C GLY A 82 6.03 5.56 -11.66
N ALA A 83 4.89 4.92 -11.43
CA ALA A 83 3.88 4.63 -12.46
C ALA A 83 3.30 5.90 -13.12
N SER A 84 3.65 7.09 -12.61
CA SER A 84 3.36 8.37 -13.26
C SER A 84 4.42 8.83 -14.29
N HIS A 85 5.49 8.05 -14.54
CA HIS A 85 6.62 8.45 -15.39
C HIS A 85 6.80 7.64 -16.68
N ASP A 86 5.91 6.70 -17.01
CA ASP A 86 5.94 6.03 -18.32
C ASP A 86 4.74 6.45 -19.18
N ARG A 87 4.97 7.51 -19.97
CA ARG A 87 4.18 7.86 -21.17
C ARG A 87 5.07 8.57 -22.19
#